data_AF-A0A0A8HQS5-F1
#
_entry.id   AF-A0A0A8HQS5-F1
#
_cell.length_a   1.000
_cell.length_b   1.000
_cell.length_c   1.000
_cell.angle_alpha   90.00
_cell.angle_beta   90.00
_cell.angle_gamma   90.00
#
_symmetry.space_group_name_H-M   'P 1'
#
loop_
_entity.id
_entity.type
_entity.pdbx_description
1 polymer ?
#
loop_
_entity_poly.entity_id
_entity_poly.type
_entity_poly.pdbx_seq_one_letter_code
_entity_poly.pdbx_strand_id
1 'polypeptide(L)' 'MSFDKGKMDQTKGTVKESVGKATNNESLENEGKQDKLSGKAKEKTEDAKNKVNDAIDNFKH' A
#
# COMPACT_ATOMS: atom_id res chain seq x y z
N MET A 1 21.83 5.39 -0.09
CA MET A 1 20.63 5.97 -0.72
C MET A 1 19.47 5.00 -0.48
N SER A 2 18.97 4.95 0.76
CA SER A 2 17.83 4.11 1.14
C SER A 2 16.64 5.04 1.29
N PHE A 3 16.11 5.49 0.15
CA PHE A 3 14.89 6.28 0.12
C PHE A 3 13.73 5.28 0.02
N ASP A 4 13.07 5.04 1.14
CA ASP A 4 11.74 4.45 1.31
C ASP A 4 11.15 3.74 0.08
N LYS A 5 11.32 2.41 0.02
CA LYS A 5 10.61 1.57 -0.97
C LYS A 5 9.09 1.77 -0.90
N GLY A 6 8.54 1.96 0.32
CA GLY A 6 7.12 2.24 0.53
C GLY A 6 6.63 3.58 -0.04
N LYS A 7 7.37 4.68 0.17
CA LYS A 7 7.02 5.97 -0.45
C LYS A 7 7.18 5.93 -1.95
N MET A 8 8.22 5.26 -2.45
CA MET A 8 8.47 5.12 -3.87
C MET A 8 7.38 4.31 -4.58
N ASP A 9 6.87 3.24 -3.96
CA ASP A 9 5.72 2.46 -4.45
C ASP A 9 4.41 3.28 -4.43
N GLN A 10 4.13 4.03 -3.36
CA GLN A 10 2.97 4.94 -3.32
C GLN A 10 3.04 6.03 -4.41
N THR A 11 4.21 6.63 -4.61
CA THR A 11 4.41 7.64 -5.65
C THR A 11 4.29 7.01 -7.04
N LYS A 12 4.92 5.85 -7.28
CA LYS A 12 4.78 5.13 -8.56
C LYS A 12 3.34 4.74 -8.86
N GLY A 13 2.59 4.24 -7.88
CA GLY A 13 1.17 3.90 -8.06
C GLY A 13 0.34 5.12 -8.43
N THR A 14 0.58 6.26 -7.76
CA THR A 14 -0.11 7.52 -8.07
C THR A 14 0.25 8.05 -9.46
N VAL A 15 1.54 7.97 -9.85
CA VAL A 15 2.00 8.36 -11.18
C VAL A 15 1.42 7.45 -12.27
N LYS A 16 1.41 6.13 -12.09
CA LYS A 16 0.77 5.19 -13.03
C LYS A 16 -0.72 5.47 -13.18
N GLU A 17 -1.42 5.77 -12.08
CA GLU A 17 -2.84 6.10 -12.11
C GLU A 17 -3.11 7.42 -12.87
N SER A 18 -2.30 8.46 -12.61
CA SER A 18 -2.42 9.75 -13.30
C SER A 18 -2.05 9.66 -14.78
N VAL A 19 -0.98 8.95 -15.13
CA VAL A 19 -0.56 8.73 -16.51
C VAL A 19 -1.54 7.84 -17.25
N GLY A 20 -2.06 6.79 -16.62
CA GLY A 20 -3.11 5.93 -17.18
C GLY A 20 -4.37 6.72 -17.53
N LYS A 21 -4.84 7.57 -16.61
CA LYS A 21 -5.98 8.49 -16.86
C LYS A 21 -5.69 9.48 -17.99
N ALA A 22 -4.51 10.11 -17.96
CA ALA A 22 -4.14 11.11 -18.96
C ALA A 22 -3.97 10.52 -20.37
N THR A 23 -3.54 9.26 -20.47
CA THR A 23 -3.30 8.56 -21.74
C THR A 23 -4.46 7.66 -22.18
N ASN A 24 -5.56 7.60 -21.40
CA ASN A 24 -6.67 6.65 -21.59
C ASN A 24 -6.19 5.18 -21.63
N ASN A 25 -5.12 4.86 -20.90
CA ASN A 25 -4.58 3.50 -20.81
C ASN A 25 -5.12 2.80 -19.56
N GLU A 26 -6.16 1.99 -19.76
CA GLU A 26 -6.81 1.22 -18.70
C GLU A 26 -5.85 0.31 -17.95
N SER A 27 -4.84 -0.28 -18.62
CA SER A 27 -3.86 -1.17 -17.98
C SER A 27 -3.04 -0.44 -16.91
N LEU A 28 -2.57 0.77 -17.22
CA LEU A 28 -1.78 1.59 -16.31
C LEU A 28 -2.62 2.12 -15.14
N GLU A 29 -3.88 2.48 -15.39
CA GLU A 29 -4.82 2.87 -14.34
C GLU A 29 -5.11 1.69 -13.39
N ASN A 30 -5.38 0.50 -13.95
CA ASN A 30 -5.72 -0.68 -13.16
C ASN A 30 -4.55 -1.17 -12.32
N GLU A 31 -3.33 -1.19 -12.87
CA GLU A 31 -2.12 -1.49 -12.09
C GLU A 31 -1.96 -0.51 -10.93
N GLY A 32 -2.06 0.79 -11.17
CA GLY A 32 -1.92 1.82 -10.13
C GLY A 32 -2.98 1.69 -9.02
N LYS A 33 -4.24 1.41 -9.40
CA LYS A 33 -5.33 1.16 -8.45
C LYS A 33 -5.14 -0.14 -7.67
N GLN A 34 -4.83 -1.26 -8.33
CA GLN A 34 -4.63 -2.55 -7.67
C GLN A 34 -3.48 -2.51 -6.67
N ASP A 35 -2.37 -1.85 -7.02
CA ASP A 35 -1.22 -1.72 -6.13
C ASP A 35 -1.56 -0.92 -4.87
N LYS A 36 -2.28 0.21 -5.03
CA LYS A 36 -2.84 0.99 -3.91
C LYS A 36 -3.78 0.18 -3.03
N LEU A 37 -4.64 -0.64 -3.65
CA LEU A 37 -5.68 -1.38 -2.94
C LEU A 37 -5.08 -2.55 -2.17
N SER A 38 -4.15 -3.29 -2.79
CA SER A 38 -3.37 -4.34 -2.12
C SER A 38 -2.49 -3.77 -1.01
N GLY A 39 -1.83 -2.63 -1.25
CA GLY A 39 -1.02 -1.94 -0.24
C GLY A 39 -1.85 -1.54 0.97
N LYS A 40 -2.98 -0.86 0.77
CA LYS A 40 -3.89 -0.48 1.86
C LYS A 40 -4.49 -1.68 2.60
N ALA A 41 -4.78 -2.78 1.89
CA ALA A 41 -5.32 -3.99 2.51
C ALA A 41 -4.27 -4.70 3.38
N LYS A 42 -3.02 -4.77 2.91
CA LYS A 42 -1.89 -5.30 3.70
C LYS A 42 -1.61 -4.44 4.91
N GLU A 43 -1.52 -3.12 4.74
CA GLU A 43 -1.24 -2.18 5.83
C GLU A 43 -2.29 -2.28 6.94
N LYS A 44 -3.59 -2.28 6.59
CA LYS A 44 -4.67 -2.47 7.59
C LYS A 44 -4.64 -3.83 8.28
N THR A 45 -4.26 -4.87 7.56
CA THR A 45 -4.17 -6.23 8.11
C THR A 45 -2.96 -6.36 9.05
N GLU A 46 -1.84 -5.76 8.68
CA GLU A 46 -0.64 -5.69 9.52
C GLU A 46 -0.89 -4.85 10.77
N ASP A 47 -1.48 -3.65 10.66
CA ASP A 47 -1.85 -2.83 11.81
C ASP A 47 -2.79 -3.58 12.79
N ALA A 48 -3.78 -4.29 12.26
CA ALA A 48 -4.70 -5.08 13.07
C ALA A 48 -4.01 -6.28 13.75
N LYS A 49 -3.16 -7.03 13.02
CA LYS A 49 -2.37 -8.12 13.61
C LYS A 49 -1.38 -7.61 14.65
N ASN A 50 -0.74 -6.47 14.40
CA ASN A 50 0.25 -5.92 15.30
C ASN A 50 -0.42 -5.48 16.61
N LYS A 51 -1.56 -4.77 16.55
CA LYS A 51 -2.36 -4.44 17.74
C LYS A 51 -2.83 -5.65 18.53
N VAL A 52 -3.23 -6.72 17.85
CA VAL A 52 -3.66 -7.96 18.51
C VAL A 52 -2.48 -8.67 19.19
N ASN A 53 -1.33 -8.75 18.53
CA ASN A 53 -0.12 -9.31 19.14
C ASN A 53 0.34 -8.48 20.33
N ASP A 54 0.37 -7.15 20.21
CA ASP A 54 0.73 -6.24 21.31
C ASP A 54 -0.20 -6.43 22.53
N ALA A 55 -1.51 -6.57 22.30
CA ALA A 55 -2.48 -6.80 23.35
C ALA A 55 -2.32 -8.18 24.02
N ILE A 56 -1.98 -9.22 23.25
CA ILE A 56 -1.74 -10.57 23.78
C ILE A 56 -0.44 -10.62 24.59
N ASP A 57 0.62 -9.95 24.12
CA ASP A 57 1.92 -9.91 24.81
C ASP A 57 1.82 -9.19 26.15
N ASN A 58 1.10 -8.05 26.18
CA ASN A 58 0.80 -7.32 27.43
C ASN A 58 -0.06 -8.12 28.42
N PHE A 59 -0.90 -9.05 27.95
CA PHE A 59 -1.75 -9.87 28.82
C PHE A 59 -1.05 -11.16 29.31
N LYS A 60 0.10 -11.50 28.72
CA LYS A 60 0.89 -12.69 29.06
C LYS A 60 1.99 -12.40 30.09
N HIS A 61 2.17 -11.14 30.46
CA HIS A 61 2.96 -10.71 31.62
C HIS A 61 2.09 -10.66 32.87
#